data_AF-A0A844TVT5-F1
#
_entry.id   AF-A0A844TVT5-F1
#
_cell.length_a   1.000
_cell.length_b   1.000
_cell.length_c   1.000
_cell.angle_alpha   90.00
_cell.angle_beta   90.00
_cell.angle_gamma   90.00
#
_symmetry.space_group_name_H-M   'P 1'
#
loop_
_entity.id
_entity.type
_entity.pdbx_description
1 polymer ?
#
loop_
_entity_poly.entity_id
_entity_poly.type
_entity_poly.pdbx_seq_one_letter_code
_entity_poly.pdbx_strand_id
1 'polypeptide(L)'
;MKKILVLFLIVSTITTTSFAQSKSKKQEEESAKKVEYVDIKLILENQETLKLTPQQATAFKIKNEYIKRDLQKLNSKKSMSDIERNMHERELKASYLTFINRNLNQEQIDQWAILKKDLTVVEEEKDLKTVLKKLDQDYKLETKEIYRVYKHDRKLYYAQRNIAKKAYETKKRNLIEYYENKEKGIDEDQEEILTLEEIANLYKEYDDYYGKQEGRSALDYLDIKEEYQEEEEYDEYGNLIKPEQSTTTEEEYDEYGNLIN
;
A
#
# COMPACT_ATOMS: atom_id res chain seq x y z
N MET A 1 -22.41 -15.27 -70.74
CA MET A 1 -21.90 -16.21 -69.72
C MET A 1 -20.57 -15.69 -69.17
N LYS A 2 -20.55 -15.15 -67.94
CA LYS A 2 -19.41 -14.70 -67.11
C LYS A 2 -20.01 -13.77 -66.05
N LYS A 3 -20.43 -14.31 -64.90
CA LYS A 3 -20.77 -13.53 -63.67
C LYS A 3 -21.24 -14.38 -62.47
N ILE A 4 -21.38 -15.71 -62.59
CA ILE A 4 -21.89 -16.55 -61.49
C ILE A 4 -20.79 -17.37 -60.79
N LEU A 5 -19.57 -17.44 -61.33
CA LEU A 5 -18.48 -18.24 -60.75
C LEU A 5 -17.67 -17.57 -59.63
N VAL A 6 -17.96 -16.32 -59.28
CA VAL A 6 -17.21 -15.62 -58.22
C VAL A 6 -17.88 -15.75 -56.86
N LEU A 7 -19.21 -15.94 -56.80
CA LEU A 7 -19.92 -16.02 -55.52
C LEU A 7 -19.72 -17.37 -54.81
N PHE A 8 -19.50 -18.46 -55.56
CA PHE A 8 -19.28 -19.79 -54.98
C PHE A 8 -17.86 -20.00 -54.43
N LEU A 9 -16.90 -19.17 -54.85
CA LEU A 9 -15.51 -19.25 -54.41
C LEU A 9 -15.24 -18.47 -53.11
N ILE A 10 -16.17 -17.57 -52.71
CA ILE A 10 -16.08 -16.81 -51.46
C ILE A 10 -16.77 -17.56 -50.31
N VAL A 11 -17.79 -18.38 -50.60
CA VAL A 11 -18.52 -19.12 -49.56
C VAL A 11 -17.75 -20.36 -49.10
N SER A 12 -16.99 -21.03 -49.98
CA SER A 12 -16.21 -22.23 -49.62
C SER A 12 -14.94 -21.94 -48.81
N THR A 13 -14.46 -20.68 -48.75
CA THR A 13 -13.34 -20.29 -47.89
C THR A 13 -13.74 -19.95 -46.45
N ILE A 14 -15.04 -19.84 -46.16
CA ILE A 14 -15.52 -19.49 -44.82
C ILE A 14 -15.81 -20.76 -43.98
N THR A 15 -15.92 -21.93 -44.59
CA THR A 15 -16.35 -23.16 -43.90
C THR A 15 -15.23 -24.12 -43.49
N THR A 16 -13.96 -23.73 -43.56
CA THR A 16 -12.82 -24.59 -43.11
C THR A 16 -11.92 -23.97 -42.06
N THR A 17 -12.37 -22.96 -41.32
CA THR A 17 -11.72 -22.65 -40.04
C THR A 17 -12.28 -23.61 -39.01
N SER A 18 -11.61 -24.76 -38.94
CA SER A 18 -11.68 -25.75 -37.88
C SER A 18 -12.14 -25.14 -36.56
N PHE A 19 -13.20 -25.71 -35.99
CA PHE A 19 -13.47 -25.65 -34.57
C PHE A 19 -12.28 -26.30 -33.82
N ALA A 20 -11.18 -25.58 -33.73
CA ALA A 20 -10.22 -25.78 -32.67
C ALA A 20 -10.94 -25.29 -31.42
N GLN A 21 -11.47 -26.22 -30.62
CA GLN A 21 -11.67 -25.96 -29.21
C GLN A 21 -10.31 -25.50 -28.67
N SER A 22 -10.09 -24.19 -28.63
CA SER A 22 -9.06 -23.62 -27.80
C SER A 22 -9.44 -24.09 -26.40
N LYS A 23 -8.66 -25.01 -25.83
CA LYS A 23 -8.57 -25.11 -24.37
C LYS A 23 -8.46 -23.66 -23.92
N SER A 24 -9.37 -23.20 -23.07
CA SER A 24 -9.21 -21.90 -22.46
C SER A 24 -7.79 -21.92 -21.89
N LYS A 25 -6.91 -21.11 -22.49
CA LYS A 25 -5.74 -20.66 -21.77
C LYS A 25 -6.39 -20.10 -20.51
N LYS A 26 -6.16 -20.72 -19.36
CA LYS A 26 -6.30 -20.00 -18.10
C LYS A 26 -5.58 -18.70 -18.40
N GLN A 27 -6.34 -17.63 -18.55
CA GLN A 27 -5.81 -16.29 -18.45
C GLN A 27 -5.12 -16.38 -17.09
N GLU A 28 -3.79 -16.46 -17.10
CA GLU A 28 -3.03 -16.17 -15.90
C GLU A 28 -3.60 -14.83 -15.47
N GLU A 29 -4.34 -14.83 -14.36
CA GLU A 29 -4.82 -13.62 -13.72
C GLU A 29 -3.59 -12.73 -13.68
N GLU A 30 -3.61 -11.68 -14.50
CA GLU A 30 -2.61 -10.63 -14.45
C GLU A 30 -2.65 -10.19 -13.00
N SER A 31 -1.60 -10.51 -12.23
CA SER A 31 -1.59 -10.36 -10.79
C SER A 31 -1.99 -8.92 -10.50
N ALA A 32 -3.19 -8.71 -9.94
CA ALA A 32 -3.78 -7.39 -9.83
C ALA A 32 -2.78 -6.47 -9.12
N LYS A 33 -2.36 -5.40 -9.82
CA LYS A 33 -1.27 -4.51 -9.36
C LYS A 33 -1.51 -4.09 -7.92
N LYS A 34 -0.59 -4.48 -7.03
CA LYS A 34 -0.65 -4.19 -5.60
C LYS A 34 -0.74 -2.67 -5.40
N VAL A 35 -1.71 -2.23 -4.60
CA VAL A 35 -1.86 -0.83 -4.21
C VAL A 35 -0.87 -0.53 -3.10
N GLU A 36 -0.05 0.49 -3.31
CA GLU A 36 1.01 0.90 -2.38
C GLU A 36 0.92 2.39 -2.04
N TYR A 37 1.38 2.73 -0.83
CA TYR A 37 1.51 4.10 -0.35
C TYR A 37 2.70 4.20 0.61
N VAL A 38 3.74 4.93 0.21
CA VAL A 38 5.02 4.98 0.93
C VAL A 38 5.29 6.32 1.62
N ASP A 39 4.52 7.37 1.32
CA ASP A 39 4.80 8.74 1.77
C ASP A 39 4.97 8.86 3.29
N ILE A 40 4.08 8.26 4.11
CA ILE A 40 4.20 8.34 5.57
C ILE A 40 5.43 7.57 6.09
N LYS A 41 5.73 6.41 5.52
CA LYS A 41 6.95 5.64 5.86
C LYS A 41 8.20 6.47 5.57
N LEU A 42 8.28 7.08 4.39
CA LEU A 42 9.39 7.93 3.98
C LEU A 42 9.51 9.21 4.85
N ILE A 43 8.39 9.81 5.26
CA ILE A 43 8.38 10.93 6.21
C ILE A 43 8.99 10.51 7.56
N LEU A 44 8.64 9.32 8.07
CA LEU A 44 9.19 8.77 9.31
C LEU A 44 10.69 8.47 9.20
N GLU A 45 11.13 7.88 8.08
CA GLU A 45 12.55 7.61 7.81
C GLU A 45 13.40 8.90 7.72
N ASN A 46 12.78 10.01 7.33
CA ASN A 46 13.42 11.34 7.20
C ASN A 46 13.04 12.30 8.34
N GLN A 47 12.58 11.78 9.49
CA GLN A 47 12.08 12.58 10.62
C GLN A 47 13.07 13.63 11.15
N GLU A 48 14.37 13.33 11.13
CA GLU A 48 15.46 14.24 11.56
C GLU A 48 15.58 15.43 10.59
N THR A 49 15.56 15.14 9.29
CA THR A 49 15.64 16.15 8.22
C THR A 49 14.43 17.08 8.23
N LEU A 50 13.24 16.51 8.41
CA LEU A 50 11.97 17.24 8.53
C LEU A 50 11.78 17.88 9.91
N LYS A 51 12.69 17.64 10.86
CA LYS A 51 12.63 18.13 12.25
C LYS A 51 11.26 17.89 12.87
N LEU A 52 10.73 16.66 12.73
CA LEU A 52 9.45 16.31 13.30
C LEU A 52 9.53 16.41 14.83
N THR A 53 8.51 17.00 15.44
CA THR A 53 8.39 16.95 16.91
C THR A 53 8.13 15.51 17.36
N PRO A 54 8.47 15.13 18.60
CA PRO A 54 8.16 13.80 19.13
C PRO A 54 6.67 13.46 19.01
N GLN A 55 5.79 14.45 19.21
CA GLN A 55 4.35 14.32 19.02
C GLN A 55 4.00 14.00 17.56
N GLN A 56 4.53 14.76 16.59
CA GLN A 56 4.31 14.49 15.17
C GLN A 56 4.80 13.09 14.80
N ALA A 57 6.02 12.73 15.21
CA ALA A 57 6.62 11.42 14.91
C ALA A 57 5.75 10.26 15.43
N THR A 58 5.23 10.35 16.66
CA THR A 58 4.33 9.33 17.20
C THR A 58 3.00 9.29 16.44
N ALA A 59 2.39 10.44 16.11
CA ALA A 59 1.17 10.47 15.32
C ALA A 59 1.35 9.83 13.93
N PHE A 60 2.47 10.09 13.26
CA PHE A 60 2.81 9.46 11.97
C PHE A 60 3.04 7.95 12.10
N LYS A 61 3.67 7.47 13.18
CA LYS A 61 3.83 6.02 13.44
C LYS A 61 2.49 5.32 13.56
N ILE A 62 1.58 5.87 14.37
CA ILE A 62 0.23 5.32 14.55
C ILE A 62 -0.52 5.30 13.21
N LYS A 63 -0.45 6.41 12.46
CA LYS A 63 -1.12 6.47 11.16
C LYS A 63 -0.55 5.48 10.15
N ASN A 64 0.77 5.21 10.18
CA ASN A 64 1.41 4.24 9.31
C ASN A 64 0.83 2.83 9.49
N GLU A 65 0.53 2.43 10.73
CA GLU A 65 -0.07 1.11 11.00
C GLU A 65 -1.50 0.99 10.45
N TYR A 66 -2.31 2.06 10.55
CA TYR A 66 -3.60 2.11 9.86
C TYR A 66 -3.47 1.97 8.34
N ILE A 67 -2.49 2.65 7.74
CA ILE A 67 -2.25 2.56 6.29
C ILE A 67 -1.90 1.13 5.89
N LYS A 68 -0.98 0.47 6.61
CA LYS A 68 -0.61 -0.92 6.33
C LYS A 68 -1.84 -1.83 6.34
N ARG A 69 -2.69 -1.71 7.36
CA ARG A 69 -3.92 -2.48 7.50
C ARG A 69 -4.91 -2.20 6.36
N ASP A 70 -5.17 -0.93 6.06
CA ASP A 70 -6.10 -0.52 4.99
C ASP A 70 -5.63 -1.04 3.62
N LEU A 71 -4.33 -0.93 3.33
CA LEU A 71 -3.73 -1.45 2.10
C LEU A 71 -3.78 -2.97 2.04
N GLN A 72 -3.53 -3.67 3.16
CA GLN A 72 -3.67 -5.13 3.23
C GLN A 72 -5.12 -5.55 2.97
N LYS A 73 -6.10 -4.84 3.55
CA LYS A 73 -7.53 -5.08 3.33
C LYS A 73 -7.92 -4.82 1.87
N LEU A 74 -7.38 -3.78 1.24
CA LEU A 74 -7.66 -3.48 -0.17
C LEU A 74 -7.02 -4.51 -1.11
N ASN A 75 -5.76 -4.86 -0.86
CA ASN A 75 -5.00 -5.80 -1.69
C ASN A 75 -5.46 -7.27 -1.54
N SER A 76 -6.06 -7.65 -0.41
CA SER A 76 -6.58 -9.00 -0.19
C SER A 76 -7.93 -9.27 -0.87
N LYS A 77 -8.67 -8.22 -1.28
CA LYS A 77 -9.96 -8.35 -1.97
C LYS A 77 -9.75 -8.77 -3.44
N LYS A 78 -9.85 -10.07 -3.71
CA LYS A 78 -9.69 -10.64 -5.07
C LYS A 78 -10.90 -10.42 -5.99
N SER A 79 -12.09 -10.20 -5.44
CA SER A 79 -13.35 -10.10 -6.20
C SER A 79 -13.80 -8.67 -6.53
N MET A 80 -13.00 -7.66 -6.17
CA MET A 80 -13.32 -6.25 -6.38
C MET A 80 -13.04 -5.83 -7.82
N SER A 81 -13.95 -5.04 -8.42
CA SER A 81 -13.73 -4.52 -9.78
C SER A 81 -12.60 -3.50 -9.81
N ASP A 82 -11.91 -3.34 -10.94
CA ASP A 82 -10.81 -2.36 -11.08
C ASP A 82 -11.28 -0.92 -10.82
N ILE A 83 -12.51 -0.58 -11.23
CA ILE A 83 -13.09 0.75 -11.02
C ILE A 83 -13.30 1.01 -9.53
N GLU A 84 -13.87 0.05 -8.82
CA GLU A 84 -14.11 0.12 -7.38
C GLU A 84 -12.80 0.17 -6.59
N ARG A 85 -11.82 -0.66 -6.99
CA ARG A 85 -10.47 -0.67 -6.41
C ARG A 85 -9.78 0.69 -6.57
N ASN A 86 -9.82 1.26 -7.77
CA ASN A 86 -9.26 2.59 -8.05
C ASN A 86 -9.95 3.71 -7.25
N MET A 87 -11.26 3.60 -7.05
CA MET A 87 -12.02 4.55 -6.24
C MET A 87 -11.58 4.50 -4.78
N HIS A 88 -11.52 3.30 -4.19
CA HIS A 88 -11.06 3.11 -2.81
C HIS A 88 -9.59 3.51 -2.63
N GLU A 89 -8.71 3.18 -3.57
CA GLU A 89 -7.32 3.62 -3.57
C GLU A 89 -7.24 5.15 -3.49
N ARG A 90 -7.99 5.85 -4.35
CA ARG A 90 -8.01 7.31 -4.39
C ARG A 90 -8.50 7.92 -3.07
N GLU A 91 -9.55 7.35 -2.50
CA GLU A 91 -10.11 7.81 -1.21
C GLU A 91 -9.13 7.62 -0.06
N LEU A 92 -8.49 6.45 0.02
CA LEU A 92 -7.46 6.18 1.04
C LEU A 92 -6.28 7.14 0.88
N LYS A 93 -5.72 7.26 -0.33
CA LYS A 93 -4.60 8.17 -0.61
C LYS A 93 -4.94 9.62 -0.29
N ALA A 94 -6.16 10.08 -0.59
CA ALA A 94 -6.62 11.43 -0.25
C ALA A 94 -6.72 11.64 1.27
N SER A 95 -7.22 10.65 2.01
CA SER A 95 -7.27 10.67 3.48
C SER A 95 -5.87 10.77 4.09
N TYR A 96 -4.92 9.99 3.58
CA TYR A 96 -3.54 10.01 4.07
C TYR A 96 -2.81 11.32 3.75
N LEU A 97 -3.04 11.88 2.56
CA LEU A 97 -2.51 13.19 2.20
C LEU A 97 -3.10 14.30 3.10
N THR A 98 -4.39 14.21 3.41
CA THR A 98 -5.05 15.14 4.34
C THR A 98 -4.43 15.05 5.72
N PHE A 99 -4.11 13.85 6.20
CA PHE A 99 -3.42 13.66 7.46
C PHE A 99 -2.04 14.32 7.47
N ILE A 100 -1.23 14.13 6.41
CA ILE A 100 0.09 14.78 6.27
C ILE A 100 -0.06 16.30 6.35
N ASN A 101 -0.96 16.88 5.56
CA ASN A 101 -1.15 18.34 5.49
C ASN A 101 -1.67 18.97 6.78
N ARG A 102 -2.37 18.20 7.62
CA ARG A 102 -2.86 18.67 8.93
C ARG A 102 -1.78 18.61 10.01
N ASN A 103 -0.87 17.65 9.93
CA ASN A 103 0.11 17.39 10.99
C ASN A 103 1.47 18.03 10.74
N LEU A 104 1.82 18.34 9.49
CA LEU A 104 3.03 19.09 9.15
C LEU A 104 2.73 20.59 9.06
N ASN A 105 3.71 21.41 9.46
CA ASN A 105 3.66 22.85 9.20
C ASN A 105 4.12 23.18 7.77
N GLN A 106 3.94 24.42 7.33
CA GLN A 106 4.26 24.81 5.95
C GLN A 106 5.75 24.59 5.58
N GLU A 107 6.68 24.89 6.49
CA GLU A 107 8.12 24.68 6.24
C GLU A 107 8.44 23.18 6.05
N GLN A 108 7.84 22.32 6.88
CA GLN A 108 7.97 20.87 6.79
C GLN A 108 7.33 20.31 5.51
N ILE A 109 6.19 20.87 5.07
CA ILE A 109 5.53 20.50 3.81
C ILE A 109 6.42 20.86 2.62
N ASP A 110 7.02 22.05 2.62
CA ASP A 110 7.90 22.50 1.55
C ASP A 110 9.17 21.64 1.48
N GLN A 111 9.77 21.31 2.63
CA GLN A 111 10.92 20.40 2.71
C GLN A 111 10.55 18.99 2.25
N TRP A 112 9.38 18.49 2.65
CA TRP A 112 8.89 17.19 2.21
C TRP A 112 8.67 17.16 0.68
N ALA A 113 8.14 18.22 0.07
CA ALA A 113 7.96 18.29 -1.37
C ALA A 113 9.30 18.21 -2.12
N ILE A 114 10.36 18.83 -1.59
CA ILE A 114 11.72 18.73 -2.14
C ILE A 114 12.24 17.29 -1.99
N LEU A 115 12.20 16.72 -0.78
CA LEU A 115 12.64 15.35 -0.52
C LEU A 115 11.90 14.32 -1.39
N LYS A 116 10.58 14.45 -1.48
CA LYS A 116 9.74 13.58 -2.31
C LYS A 116 10.13 13.65 -3.79
N LYS A 117 10.48 14.84 -4.28
CA LYS A 117 10.97 15.00 -5.66
C LYS A 117 12.31 14.33 -5.86
N ASP A 118 13.24 14.46 -4.91
CA ASP A 118 14.55 13.83 -4.98
C ASP A 118 14.44 12.29 -4.91
N LEU A 119 13.55 11.79 -4.07
CA LEU A 119 13.26 10.35 -3.94
C LEU A 119 12.59 9.80 -5.20
N THR A 120 11.61 10.50 -5.79
CA THR A 120 10.97 10.07 -7.05
C THR A 120 11.91 10.11 -8.25
N VAL A 121 12.91 11.00 -8.28
CA VAL A 121 13.97 11.00 -9.30
C VAL A 121 14.92 9.80 -9.14
N VAL A 122 15.05 9.26 -7.92
CA VAL A 122 15.81 8.02 -7.64
C VAL A 122 14.96 6.77 -7.88
N GLU A 123 13.64 6.85 -7.67
CA GLU A 123 12.63 5.80 -7.82
C GLU A 123 11.93 5.77 -9.18
N GLU A 124 12.43 6.45 -10.22
CA GLU A 124 12.08 6.03 -11.58
C GLU A 124 12.49 4.57 -11.70
N GLU A 125 11.50 3.65 -11.63
CA GLU A 125 11.70 2.21 -11.66
C GLU A 125 12.52 1.85 -12.89
N LYS A 126 13.84 1.78 -12.72
CA LYS A 126 14.71 1.29 -13.76
C LYS A 126 14.39 -0.18 -13.88
N ASP A 127 13.77 -0.54 -15.00
CA ASP A 127 13.64 -1.91 -15.46
C ASP A 127 14.95 -2.67 -15.16
N LEU A 128 14.85 -3.94 -14.74
CA LEU A 128 15.99 -4.82 -14.44
C LEU A 128 17.06 -4.71 -15.55
N LYS A 129 16.63 -4.63 -16.81
CA LYS A 129 17.52 -4.42 -17.96
C LYS A 129 18.36 -3.15 -17.87
N THR A 130 17.75 -2.04 -17.44
CA THR A 130 18.40 -0.74 -17.28
C THR A 130 19.37 -0.76 -16.10
N VAL A 131 19.01 -1.39 -14.98
CA VAL A 131 19.89 -1.53 -13.81
C VAL A 131 21.08 -2.43 -14.11
N LEU A 132 20.87 -3.56 -14.77
CA LEU A 132 21.94 -4.46 -15.21
C LEU A 132 22.90 -3.78 -16.19
N LYS A 133 22.37 -2.93 -17.10
CA LYS A 133 23.20 -2.16 -18.03
C LYS A 133 24.09 -1.14 -17.31
N LYS A 134 23.58 -0.48 -16.27
CA LYS A 134 24.37 0.43 -15.43
C LYS A 134 25.46 -0.34 -14.67
N LEU A 135 25.11 -1.48 -14.07
CA LEU A 135 26.09 -2.33 -13.37
C LEU A 135 27.24 -2.78 -14.29
N ASP A 136 26.94 -3.16 -15.54
CA ASP A 136 27.95 -3.51 -16.54
C ASP A 136 28.84 -2.31 -16.93
N GLN A 137 28.27 -1.11 -17.02
CA GLN A 137 29.04 0.11 -17.26
C GLN A 137 29.99 0.41 -16.09
N ASP A 138 29.51 0.32 -14.86
CA ASP A 138 30.31 0.58 -13.66
C ASP A 138 31.46 -0.43 -13.54
N TYR A 139 31.20 -1.71 -13.78
CA TYR A 139 32.24 -2.76 -13.81
C TYR A 139 33.30 -2.52 -14.90
N LYS A 140 32.89 -2.06 -16.08
CA LYS A 140 33.83 -1.69 -17.16
C LYS A 140 34.70 -0.50 -16.78
N LEU A 141 34.16 0.50 -16.10
CA LEU A 141 34.91 1.64 -15.59
C LEU A 141 35.90 1.21 -14.50
N GLU A 142 35.46 0.39 -13.55
CA GLU A 142 36.31 -0.17 -12.49
C GLU A 142 37.46 -0.99 -13.06
N THR A 143 37.20 -1.83 -14.07
CA THR A 143 38.24 -2.63 -14.74
C THR A 143 39.27 -1.74 -15.44
N LYS A 144 38.85 -0.63 -16.06
CA LYS A 144 39.76 0.35 -16.68
C LYS A 144 40.63 1.02 -15.62
N GLU A 145 40.07 1.37 -14.47
CA GLU A 145 40.81 1.99 -13.37
C GLU A 145 41.82 1.00 -12.75
N ILE A 146 41.42 -0.25 -12.53
CA ILE A 146 42.32 -1.32 -12.07
C ILE A 146 43.49 -1.49 -13.05
N TYR A 147 43.23 -1.47 -14.36
CA TYR A 147 44.29 -1.51 -15.35
C TYR A 147 45.18 -0.26 -15.26
N ARG A 148 44.60 0.94 -15.15
CA ARG A 148 45.35 2.20 -15.05
C ARG A 148 46.32 2.18 -13.87
N VAL A 149 45.86 1.74 -12.70
CA VAL A 149 46.62 1.74 -11.44
C VAL A 149 47.63 0.59 -11.39
N TYR A 150 47.22 -0.62 -11.76
CA TYR A 150 48.01 -1.84 -11.52
C TYR A 150 48.68 -2.44 -12.77
N LYS A 151 48.62 -1.80 -13.95
CA LYS A 151 49.18 -2.34 -15.23
C LYS A 151 50.62 -2.85 -15.14
N HIS A 152 51.44 -2.27 -14.25
CA HIS A 152 52.86 -2.64 -14.10
C HIS A 152 53.10 -3.72 -13.05
N ASP A 153 52.13 -3.98 -12.16
CA ASP A 153 52.16 -5.09 -11.20
C ASP A 153 51.15 -6.15 -11.61
N ARG A 154 51.62 -7.17 -12.34
CA ARG A 154 50.77 -8.26 -12.84
C ARG A 154 50.05 -9.00 -11.71
N LYS A 155 50.69 -9.20 -10.56
CA LYS A 155 50.10 -9.99 -9.47
C LYS A 155 48.96 -9.21 -8.82
N LEU A 156 49.17 -7.93 -8.53
CA LEU A 156 48.13 -7.05 -8.00
C LEU A 156 47.01 -6.80 -9.01
N TYR A 157 47.35 -6.60 -10.29
CA TYR A 157 46.36 -6.43 -11.36
C TYR A 157 45.38 -7.60 -11.43
N TYR A 158 45.88 -8.84 -11.51
CA TYR A 158 45.00 -10.01 -11.59
C TYR A 158 44.21 -10.24 -10.30
N ALA A 159 44.80 -9.96 -9.13
CA ALA A 159 44.10 -10.05 -7.85
C ALA A 159 42.92 -9.06 -7.77
N GLN A 160 43.18 -7.78 -8.06
CA GLN A 160 42.15 -6.73 -8.02
C GLN A 160 41.07 -6.94 -9.09
N ARG A 161 41.45 -7.36 -10.30
CA ARG A 161 40.50 -7.71 -11.36
C ARG A 161 39.59 -8.87 -10.96
N ASN A 162 40.12 -9.89 -10.28
CA ASN A 162 39.31 -11.01 -9.79
C ASN A 162 38.36 -10.60 -8.67
N ILE A 163 38.77 -9.68 -7.80
CA ILE A 163 37.90 -9.11 -6.75
C ILE A 163 36.74 -8.34 -7.38
N ALA A 164 37.03 -7.43 -8.32
CA ALA A 164 36.00 -6.67 -9.04
C ALA A 164 35.03 -7.59 -9.81
N LYS A 165 35.55 -8.65 -10.47
CA LYS A 165 34.71 -9.65 -11.14
C LYS A 165 33.77 -10.36 -10.17
N LYS A 166 34.28 -10.82 -9.01
CA LYS A 166 33.45 -11.47 -7.99
C LYS A 166 32.39 -10.51 -7.45
N ALA A 167 32.75 -9.26 -7.15
CA ALA A 167 31.81 -8.25 -6.69
C ALA A 167 30.71 -7.98 -7.72
N TYR A 168 31.06 -7.89 -9.01
CA TYR A 168 30.11 -7.75 -10.11
C TYR A 168 29.13 -8.93 -10.19
N GLU A 169 29.62 -10.17 -10.21
CA GLU A 169 28.75 -11.36 -10.29
C GLU A 169 27.83 -11.48 -9.07
N THR A 170 28.33 -11.18 -7.87
CA THR A 170 27.52 -11.15 -6.65
C THR A 170 26.42 -10.08 -6.74
N LYS A 171 26.78 -8.84 -7.10
CA LYS A 171 25.80 -7.75 -7.25
C LYS A 171 24.76 -8.06 -8.33
N LYS A 172 25.18 -8.66 -9.45
CA LYS A 172 24.30 -9.08 -10.54
C LYS A 172 23.31 -10.15 -10.07
N ARG A 173 23.78 -11.17 -9.37
CA ARG A 173 22.93 -12.24 -8.81
C ARG A 173 21.90 -11.67 -7.83
N ASN A 174 22.36 -10.85 -6.89
CA ASN A 174 21.48 -10.25 -5.89
C ASN A 174 20.43 -9.32 -6.53
N LEU A 175 20.77 -8.58 -7.59
CA LEU A 175 19.81 -7.77 -8.34
C LEU A 175 18.77 -8.62 -9.07
N ILE A 176 19.19 -9.70 -9.73
CA ILE A 176 18.26 -10.62 -10.39
C ILE A 176 17.30 -11.22 -9.35
N GLU A 177 17.83 -11.70 -8.23
CA GLU A 177 17.06 -12.25 -7.11
C GLU A 177 16.06 -11.23 -6.54
N TYR A 178 16.49 -9.98 -6.33
CA TYR A 178 15.62 -8.90 -5.87
C TYR A 178 14.45 -8.63 -6.83
N TYR A 179 14.71 -8.52 -8.13
CA TYR A 179 13.64 -8.27 -9.12
C TYR A 179 12.74 -9.50 -9.33
N GLU A 180 13.28 -10.71 -9.25
CA GLU A 180 12.48 -11.95 -9.30
C GLU A 180 11.58 -12.10 -8.07
N ASN A 181 12.05 -11.71 -6.89
CA ASN A 181 11.24 -11.71 -5.66
C ASN A 181 10.16 -10.62 -5.70
N LYS A 182 10.50 -9.43 -6.23
CA LYS A 182 9.56 -8.34 -6.50
C LYS A 182 8.47 -8.76 -7.50
N GLU A 183 8.83 -9.46 -8.57
CA GLU A 183 7.89 -9.94 -9.61
C GLU A 183 6.99 -11.09 -9.12
N LYS A 184 7.49 -11.93 -8.19
CA LYS A 184 6.71 -13.00 -7.55
C LYS A 184 5.84 -12.54 -6.39
N GLY A 185 5.90 -11.25 -6.02
CA GLY A 185 5.18 -10.71 -4.86
C GLY A 185 5.58 -11.37 -3.54
N ILE A 186 6.78 -11.96 -3.46
CA ILE A 186 7.35 -12.46 -2.22
C ILE A 186 8.04 -11.26 -1.57
N ASP A 187 7.23 -10.41 -0.94
CA ASP A 187 7.74 -9.48 0.06
C ASP A 187 8.15 -10.33 1.27
N GLU A 188 9.45 -10.58 1.42
CA GLU A 188 10.01 -11.13 2.67
C GLU A 188 9.80 -10.17 3.86
N ASP A 189 9.37 -8.93 3.59
CA ASP A 189 8.93 -7.96 4.59
C ASP A 189 7.40 -7.91 4.66
N GLN A 190 6.74 -9.01 5.04
CA GLN A 190 5.47 -8.85 5.75
C GLN A 190 5.82 -8.27 7.13
N GLU A 191 6.11 -6.96 7.16
CA GLU A 191 6.13 -6.18 8.40
C GLU A 191 4.86 -6.55 9.16
N GLU A 192 5.01 -7.04 10.39
CA GLU A 192 3.89 -7.41 11.25
C GLU A 192 2.92 -6.23 11.32
N ILE A 193 1.69 -6.45 10.86
CA ILE A 193 0.64 -5.42 10.84
C ILE A 193 -0.13 -5.54 12.15
N LEU A 194 -0.14 -4.46 12.93
CA LEU A 194 -0.86 -4.42 14.19
C LEU A 194 -2.38 -4.61 14.01
N THR A 195 -2.99 -5.25 15.00
CA THR A 195 -4.45 -5.38 15.14
C THR A 195 -5.09 -4.02 15.46
N LEU A 196 -6.42 -3.88 15.28
CA LEU A 196 -7.08 -2.60 15.65
C LEU A 196 -6.95 -2.29 17.13
N GLU A 197 -6.97 -3.31 17.98
CA GLU A 197 -6.85 -3.16 19.43
C GLU A 197 -5.47 -2.61 19.80
N GLU A 198 -4.41 -3.15 19.20
CA GLU A 198 -3.05 -2.64 19.41
C GLU A 198 -2.90 -1.20 18.92
N ILE A 199 -3.46 -0.89 17.74
CA ILE A 199 -3.40 0.48 17.22
C ILE A 199 -4.24 1.45 18.08
N ALA A 200 -5.38 1.01 18.61
CA ALA A 200 -6.20 1.80 19.53
C ALA A 200 -5.49 2.07 20.85
N ASN A 201 -4.74 1.09 21.37
CA ASN A 201 -3.87 1.29 22.53
C ASN A 201 -2.79 2.34 22.25
N LEU A 202 -2.15 2.32 21.07
CA LEU A 202 -1.18 3.36 20.70
C LEU A 202 -1.82 4.75 20.63
N TYR A 203 -3.04 4.86 20.11
CA TYR A 203 -3.76 6.14 20.08
C TYR A 203 -4.10 6.65 21.48
N LYS A 204 -4.53 5.75 22.36
CA LYS A 204 -4.75 6.09 23.76
C LYS A 204 -3.46 6.56 24.43
N GLU A 205 -2.36 5.84 24.28
CA GLU A 205 -1.06 6.24 24.84
C GLU A 205 -0.61 7.62 24.32
N TYR A 206 -0.85 7.89 23.04
CA TYR A 206 -0.59 9.19 22.44
C TYR A 206 -1.45 10.30 23.05
N ASP A 207 -2.76 10.08 23.18
CA ASP A 207 -3.69 11.06 23.76
C ASP A 207 -3.48 11.22 25.28
N ASP A 208 -3.11 10.18 26.01
CA ASP A 208 -2.77 10.27 27.43
C ASP A 208 -1.46 11.06 27.64
N TYR A 209 -0.49 10.93 26.72
CA TYR A 209 0.82 11.59 26.85
C TYR A 209 0.84 13.03 26.33
N TYR A 210 0.14 13.31 25.22
CA TYR A 210 0.15 14.61 24.55
C TYR A 210 -1.19 15.34 24.59
N GLY A 211 -2.29 14.61 24.77
CA GLY A 211 -3.63 15.15 24.94
C GLY A 211 -3.85 15.55 26.40
N LYS A 212 -4.57 16.66 26.60
CA LYS A 212 -5.00 17.09 27.94
C LYS A 212 -6.31 16.42 28.38
N GLN A 213 -6.70 15.32 27.73
CA GLN A 213 -7.96 14.60 27.97
C GLN A 213 -7.65 13.26 28.61
N GLU A 214 -7.28 13.30 29.89
CA GLU A 214 -7.11 12.10 30.70
C GLU A 214 -8.44 11.34 30.80
N GLY A 215 -8.42 10.02 30.57
CA GLY A 215 -9.52 9.12 30.94
C GLY A 215 -10.32 8.47 29.81
N ARG A 216 -9.93 8.61 28.53
CA ARG A 216 -10.58 7.89 27.43
C ARG A 216 -10.20 6.41 27.39
N SER A 217 -11.16 5.56 27.06
CA SER A 217 -10.91 4.12 26.86
C SER A 217 -10.28 3.87 25.50
N ALA A 218 -9.46 2.83 25.36
CA ALA A 218 -8.93 2.42 24.06
C ALA A 218 -10.08 2.07 23.08
N LEU A 219 -11.20 1.58 23.60
CA LEU A 219 -12.40 1.28 22.81
C LEU A 219 -12.98 2.51 22.12
N ASP A 220 -12.84 3.70 22.72
CA ASP A 220 -13.36 4.96 22.15
C ASP A 220 -12.65 5.34 20.84
N TYR A 221 -11.48 4.76 20.58
CA TYR A 221 -10.67 4.96 19.37
C TYR A 221 -10.87 3.86 18.33
N LEU A 222 -11.58 2.79 18.67
CA LEU A 222 -11.94 1.76 17.71
C LEU A 222 -13.10 2.28 16.86
N ASP A 223 -12.86 2.47 15.56
CA ASP A 223 -13.92 2.75 14.59
C ASP A 223 -14.68 1.44 14.26
N ILE A 224 -15.26 0.81 15.29
CA ILE A 224 -16.24 -0.25 15.12
C ILE A 224 -17.53 0.49 14.77
N LYS A 225 -17.82 0.61 13.48
CA LYS A 225 -19.21 0.74 13.06
C LYS A 225 -19.89 -0.57 13.46
N GLU A 226 -20.46 -0.61 14.64
CA GLU A 226 -21.61 -1.47 14.85
C GLU A 226 -22.63 -1.00 13.82
N GLU A 227 -22.70 -1.70 12.69
CA GLU A 227 -23.92 -1.71 11.89
C GLU A 227 -25.00 -2.31 12.80
N TYR A 228 -25.56 -1.48 13.67
CA TYR A 228 -26.96 -1.66 14.03
C TYR A 228 -27.71 -1.45 12.72
N GLN A 229 -27.93 -2.55 12.00
CA GLN A 229 -29.15 -2.66 11.21
C GLN A 229 -30.28 -2.54 12.24
N GLU A 230 -30.80 -1.33 12.44
CA GLU A 230 -32.21 -1.21 12.77
C GLU A 230 -32.93 -1.86 11.59
N GLU A 231 -33.24 -3.15 11.72
CA GLU A 231 -34.29 -3.75 10.92
C GLU A 231 -35.54 -2.91 11.21
N GLU A 232 -35.88 -2.04 10.27
CA GLU A 232 -37.15 -1.33 10.26
C GLU A 232 -38.25 -2.39 10.21
N GLU A 233 -38.81 -2.73 11.36
CA GLU A 233 -39.94 -3.65 11.45
C GLU A 233 -41.19 -2.88 10.99
N TYR A 234 -41.87 -3.41 9.98
CA TYR A 234 -43.09 -2.83 9.45
C TYR A 234 -44.28 -3.70 9.88
N ASP A 235 -45.39 -3.07 10.27
CA ASP A 235 -46.63 -3.79 10.52
C ASP A 235 -47.24 -4.36 9.21
N GLU A 236 -48.28 -5.20 9.33
CA GLU A 236 -48.99 -5.82 8.20
C GLU A 236 -49.58 -4.76 7.21
N TYR A 237 -49.64 -3.50 7.62
CA TYR A 237 -50.17 -2.38 6.85
C TYR A 237 -49.07 -1.44 6.30
N GLY A 238 -47.79 -1.80 6.47
CA GLY A 238 -46.65 -1.05 5.95
C GLY A 238 -46.27 0.19 6.76
N ASN A 239 -46.70 0.29 8.01
CA ASN A 239 -46.26 1.37 8.91
C ASN A 239 -45.00 0.95 9.67
N LEU A 240 -44.04 1.88 9.77
CA LEU A 240 -42.82 1.71 10.54
C LEU A 240 -43.14 1.56 12.04
N ILE A 241 -42.83 0.41 12.62
CA ILE A 241 -42.92 0.14 14.05
C ILE A 241 -41.71 0.82 14.70
N LYS A 242 -41.94 1.99 15.29
CA LYS A 242 -40.90 2.63 16.10
C LYS A 242 -40.69 1.81 17.37
N PRO A 243 -39.44 1.53 17.79
CA PRO A 243 -39.21 0.90 19.07
C PRO A 243 -39.82 1.78 20.16
N GLU A 244 -40.65 1.18 21.01
CA GLU A 244 -41.16 1.85 22.20
C GLU A 244 -39.97 2.35 23.00
N GLN A 245 -39.92 3.67 23.23
CA GLN A 245 -38.98 4.22 24.19
C GLN A 245 -39.25 3.50 25.50
N SER A 246 -38.29 2.71 25.96
CA SER A 246 -38.23 2.24 27.33
C SER A 246 -38.37 3.48 28.21
N THR A 247 -39.55 3.66 28.78
CA THR A 247 -39.77 4.63 29.85
C THR A 247 -38.99 4.11 31.03
N THR A 248 -37.79 4.62 31.23
CA THR A 248 -37.15 4.58 32.54
C THR A 248 -38.13 5.25 33.49
N THR A 249 -38.73 4.50 34.40
CA THR A 249 -39.57 5.03 35.46
C THR A 249 -38.71 5.98 36.28
N GLU A 250 -38.98 7.30 36.22
CA GLU A 250 -38.41 8.24 37.19
C GLU A 250 -39.03 7.90 38.54
N GLU A 251 -38.24 7.31 39.44
CA GLU A 251 -38.62 7.15 40.83
C GLU A 251 -38.64 8.54 41.48
N GLU A 252 -39.83 9.04 41.81
CA GLU A 252 -40.01 10.31 42.51
C GLU A 252 -39.86 10.07 44.02
N TYR A 253 -38.94 10.81 44.65
CA TYR A 253 -38.66 10.70 46.09
C TYR A 253 -39.16 11.95 46.83
N ASP A 254 -39.75 11.77 48.01
CA ASP A 254 -40.14 12.90 48.88
C ASP A 254 -38.92 13.63 49.47
N GLU A 255 -39.15 14.77 50.16
CA GLU A 255 -38.09 15.57 50.80
C GLU A 255 -37.32 14.82 51.91
N TYR A 256 -37.74 13.60 52.25
CA TYR A 256 -37.12 12.70 53.23
C TYR A 256 -36.51 11.44 52.58
N GLY A 257 -36.53 11.32 51.24
CA GLY A 257 -35.92 10.22 50.50
C GLY A 257 -36.75 8.94 50.43
N ASN A 258 -38.08 9.01 50.59
CA ASN A 258 -38.96 7.86 50.37
C ASN A 258 -39.57 7.89 48.96
N LEU A 259 -39.62 6.72 48.32
CA LEU A 259 -40.29 6.53 47.03
C LEU A 259 -41.79 6.84 47.13
N ILE A 260 -42.26 7.74 46.27
CA ILE A 260 -43.67 8.08 46.08
C ILE A 260 -44.17 7.26 44.87
N ASN A 261 -45.23 6.47 45.06
CA ASN A 261 -45.93 5.76 43.98
C ASN A 261 -47.12 6.58 43.47
#